data_AF-A0A2G3JDH0-F1
#
_entry.id   AF-A0A2G3JDH0-F1
#
_cell.length_a   1.000
_cell.length_b   1.000
_cell.length_c   1.000
_cell.angle_alpha   90.00
_cell.angle_beta   90.00
_cell.angle_gamma   90.00
#
_symmetry.space_group_name_H-M   'P 1'
#
loop_
_entity.id
_entity.type
_entity.pdbx_description
1 polymer ?
#
loop_
_entity_poly.entity_id
_entity_poly.type
_entity_poly.pdbx_seq_one_letter_code
_entity_poly.pdbx_strand_id
1 'polypeptide(L)'
;MLQERTRLLSKAIAPIIRGSPTIRSVRISVFGFSRGAAEARVFCSWLQKYYSDGIAGIPLKIDFLGIFDTVASVGLANSVPIGGVEGHYAWASVENLQVSSAVKRCVHLVSAHEVRGSFPLDSIGSGAHCKEVVYPGVHSDVGGGYPPNDQGRSIGAGAAGDAKKLSQIPLAQMYREALIASVPLLAPIDFNDFHQSNFKIDPGTVKAFNDYIAATRFGSGKPSGVMWLTETQAEEPLLQIIHRHYGIFLRWRKSMLGKVHLLPGIAASLDSAAKKTQDRHDLQTTDQALQQELNMLEKYTPLVSEFSIWPAKVGDWNGGVYAEWIKQEAVLPASKVLFETLVHDSRAWFKPSNFSDDDQVWFNEGGMEKSRRIMIKSIEAEQERIRSPYRLSDEQMKSVDNKDYKKNVERIENLKTNKTYMVRSGGQEPIRLYGYLRWRHVFGAAALSAPLQEPVSKEIMRRRELENQQHENNLQSLNQQNINARKRYQEGQINAQSYGEALRDNSLRMSAEHQRHAAAMAAIK
;
A
#
# COMPACT_ATOMS: atom_id res chain seq x y z
N MET A 1 30.35 8.50 8.72
CA MET A 1 29.27 8.65 9.74
C MET A 1 29.06 7.39 10.59
N LEU A 2 28.75 6.21 10.02
CA LEU A 2 28.46 4.99 10.83
C LEU A 2 29.67 4.42 11.59
N GLN A 3 30.86 4.33 10.98
CA GLN A 3 32.09 3.90 11.69
C GLN A 3 32.44 4.81 12.87
N GLU A 4 32.20 6.12 12.72
CA GLU A 4 32.37 7.10 13.79
C GLU A 4 31.35 6.88 14.91
N ARG A 5 30.09 6.60 14.57
CA ARG A 5 29.06 6.20 15.55
C ARG A 5 29.43 4.90 16.27
N THR A 6 29.97 3.90 15.57
CA THR A 6 30.49 2.66 16.20
C THR A 6 31.58 2.98 17.22
N ARG A 7 32.53 3.86 16.87
CA ARG A 7 33.60 4.27 17.80
C ARG A 7 33.05 5.03 19.01
N LEU A 8 32.10 5.94 18.79
CA LEU A 8 31.44 6.69 19.87
C LEU A 8 30.64 5.76 20.78
N LEU A 9 29.91 4.81 20.22
CA LEU A 9 29.15 3.79 20.96
C LEU A 9 30.10 2.95 21.81
N SER A 10 31.18 2.42 21.23
CA SER A 10 32.20 1.65 21.96
C SER A 10 32.77 2.44 23.14
N LYS A 11 33.07 3.73 22.96
CA LYS A 11 33.55 4.59 24.04
C LYS A 11 32.48 4.80 25.12
N ALA A 12 31.23 5.00 24.73
CA ALA A 12 30.12 5.22 25.65
C ALA A 12 29.80 3.99 26.50
N ILE A 13 29.91 2.77 25.94
CA ILE A 13 29.53 1.54 26.64
C ILE A 13 30.70 0.83 27.34
N ALA A 14 31.96 1.27 27.12
CA ALA A 14 33.14 0.70 27.77
C ALA A 14 33.10 0.68 29.33
N PRO A 15 32.50 1.67 30.04
CA PRO A 15 32.32 1.56 31.49
C PRO A 15 31.32 0.46 31.88
N ILE A 16 30.27 0.27 31.08
CA ILE A 16 29.20 -0.72 31.32
C ILE A 16 29.74 -2.14 31.10
N ILE A 17 30.49 -2.36 30.01
CA ILE A 17 31.06 -3.67 29.67
C ILE A 17 32.00 -4.20 30.77
N ARG A 18 32.73 -3.30 31.45
CA ARG A 18 33.65 -3.65 32.54
C ARG A 18 32.95 -3.84 33.88
N GLY A 19 31.67 -3.49 33.98
CA GLY A 19 30.86 -3.61 35.18
C GLY A 19 30.23 -4.99 35.35
N SER A 20 29.51 -5.15 36.46
CA SER A 20 28.61 -6.29 36.70
C SER A 20 27.15 -5.84 36.49
N PRO A 21 26.31 -6.67 35.86
CA PRO A 21 26.58 -8.01 35.34
C PRO A 21 27.37 -8.02 34.02
N THR A 22 28.15 -9.08 33.76
CA THR A 22 28.88 -9.26 32.50
C THR A 22 27.91 -9.45 31.33
N ILE A 23 28.01 -8.57 30.32
CA ILE A 23 27.19 -8.65 29.11
C ILE A 23 27.74 -9.76 28.19
N ARG A 24 26.95 -10.81 27.94
CA ARG A 24 27.36 -11.96 27.11
C ARG A 24 27.10 -11.78 25.62
N SER A 25 26.00 -11.12 25.25
CA SER A 25 25.62 -10.90 23.86
C SER A 25 24.52 -9.85 23.75
N VAL A 26 24.48 -9.14 22.63
CA VAL A 26 23.34 -8.36 22.17
C VAL A 26 22.55 -9.21 21.18
N ARG A 27 21.25 -9.40 21.45
CA ARG A 27 20.35 -10.21 20.63
C ARG A 27 19.23 -9.31 20.12
N ILE A 28 18.98 -9.35 18.82
CA ILE A 28 18.05 -8.45 18.13
C ILE A 28 16.99 -9.25 17.41
N SER A 29 15.75 -8.79 17.54
CA SER A 29 14.59 -9.25 16.78
C SER A 29 13.94 -8.02 16.16
N VAL A 30 13.74 -8.04 14.84
CA VAL A 30 13.28 -6.88 14.08
C VAL A 30 11.93 -7.21 13.46
N PHE A 31 10.99 -6.30 13.59
CA PHE A 31 9.67 -6.41 12.97
C PHE A 31 9.43 -5.22 12.06
N GLY A 32 8.74 -5.44 10.95
CA GLY A 32 8.38 -4.36 10.04
C GLY A 32 7.20 -4.71 9.15
N PHE A 33 6.42 -3.69 8.79
CA PHE A 33 5.34 -3.81 7.82
C PHE A 33 5.54 -2.77 6.72
N SER A 34 5.26 -3.12 5.46
CA SER A 34 5.29 -2.20 4.33
C SER A 34 6.69 -1.61 4.10
N ARG A 35 6.82 -0.29 4.07
CA ARG A 35 8.11 0.40 4.07
C ARG A 35 8.94 0.11 5.31
N GLY A 36 8.30 -0.04 6.47
CA GLY A 36 8.97 -0.47 7.71
C GLY A 36 9.58 -1.87 7.60
N ALA A 37 9.02 -2.75 6.77
CA ALA A 37 9.64 -4.04 6.47
C ALA A 37 10.90 -3.90 5.59
N ALA A 38 10.88 -2.97 4.63
CA ALA A 38 12.07 -2.66 3.83
C ALA A 38 13.16 -2.05 4.71
N GLU A 39 12.80 -1.10 5.58
CA GLU A 39 13.69 -0.52 6.59
C GLU A 39 14.26 -1.60 7.53
N ALA A 40 13.45 -2.57 7.97
CA ALA A 40 13.91 -3.68 8.80
C ALA A 40 14.94 -4.58 8.09
N ARG A 41 14.71 -4.90 6.82
CA ARG A 41 15.66 -5.68 6.00
C ARG A 41 16.99 -4.93 5.83
N VAL A 42 16.91 -3.66 5.44
CA VAL A 42 18.07 -2.79 5.26
C VAL A 42 18.81 -2.60 6.57
N PHE A 43 18.10 -2.44 7.69
CA PHE A 43 18.68 -2.36 9.02
C PHE A 43 19.50 -3.61 9.35
N CYS A 44 18.97 -4.82 9.13
CA CYS A 44 19.70 -6.06 9.36
C CYS A 44 20.95 -6.16 8.48
N SER A 45 20.84 -5.82 7.20
CA SER A 45 21.96 -5.81 6.25
C SER A 45 23.05 -4.82 6.66
N TRP A 46 22.67 -3.60 7.03
CA TRP A 46 23.62 -2.58 7.49
C TRP A 46 24.24 -2.95 8.83
N LEU A 47 23.47 -3.54 9.74
CA LEU A 47 23.98 -3.97 11.03
C LEU A 47 25.10 -5.00 10.83
N GLN A 48 24.89 -6.01 9.99
CA GLN A 48 25.94 -6.97 9.63
C GLN A 48 27.12 -6.29 8.92
N LYS A 49 26.85 -5.40 7.96
CA LYS A 49 27.90 -4.70 7.19
C LYS A 49 28.83 -3.85 8.06
N TYR A 50 28.30 -3.19 9.09
CA TYR A 50 29.06 -2.21 9.89
C TYR A 50 29.54 -2.74 11.23
N TYR A 51 28.88 -3.74 11.81
CA TYR A 51 29.27 -4.32 13.10
C TYR A 51 29.75 -5.76 12.99
N SER A 52 29.65 -6.39 11.81
CA SER A 52 29.95 -7.81 11.62
C SER A 52 29.29 -8.63 12.73
N ASP A 53 30.09 -9.38 13.52
CA ASP A 53 29.58 -10.27 14.55
C ASP A 53 29.54 -9.63 15.96
N GLY A 54 29.78 -8.32 16.09
CA GLY A 54 29.80 -7.69 17.42
C GLY A 54 29.74 -6.17 17.50
N ILE A 55 29.11 -5.68 18.56
CA ILE A 55 29.03 -4.25 18.90
C ILE A 55 29.94 -3.98 20.09
N ALA A 56 30.99 -3.18 19.89
CA ALA A 56 31.97 -2.84 20.92
C ALA A 56 32.59 -4.06 21.63
N GLY A 57 32.82 -5.15 20.89
CA GLY A 57 33.37 -6.40 21.41
C GLY A 57 32.34 -7.33 22.07
N ILE A 58 31.06 -6.93 22.16
CA ILE A 58 29.98 -7.81 22.58
C ILE A 58 29.43 -8.56 21.37
N PRO A 59 29.32 -9.90 21.40
CA PRO A 59 28.73 -10.67 20.32
C PRO A 59 27.31 -10.19 19.96
N LEU A 60 27.07 -9.97 18.67
CA LEU A 60 25.79 -9.53 18.13
C LEU A 60 25.11 -10.69 17.39
N LYS A 61 23.80 -10.88 17.63
CA LYS A 61 23.01 -11.93 16.98
C LYS A 61 21.67 -11.37 16.53
N ILE A 62 21.32 -11.56 15.26
CA ILE A 62 19.98 -11.25 14.75
C ILE A 62 19.18 -12.55 14.78
N ASP A 63 18.33 -12.70 15.80
CA ASP A 63 17.60 -13.95 16.03
C ASP A 63 16.38 -14.08 15.12
N PHE A 64 15.71 -12.97 14.82
CA PHE A 64 14.45 -13.00 14.09
C PHE A 64 14.23 -11.74 13.26
N LEU A 65 13.77 -11.92 12.02
CA LEU A 65 13.23 -10.87 11.17
C LEU A 65 11.79 -11.24 10.80
N GLY A 66 10.83 -10.56 11.41
CA GLY A 66 9.40 -10.77 11.17
C GLY A 66 8.81 -9.64 10.34
N ILE A 67 8.52 -9.89 9.07
CA ILE A 67 8.09 -8.85 8.14
C ILE A 67 6.74 -9.14 7.50
N PHE A 68 6.00 -8.08 7.20
CA PHE A 68 4.71 -8.12 6.54
C PHE A 68 4.75 -7.31 5.24
N ASP A 69 4.38 -7.95 4.14
CA ASP A 69 4.15 -7.42 2.81
C ASP A 69 5.09 -6.26 2.44
N THR A 70 6.38 -6.58 2.30
CA THR A 70 7.44 -5.58 2.12
C THR A 70 7.23 -4.76 0.85
N VAL A 71 7.31 -3.44 1.01
CA VAL A 71 7.27 -2.48 -0.10
C VAL A 71 8.40 -1.48 0.09
N ALA A 72 9.49 -1.63 -0.68
CA ALA A 72 10.65 -0.73 -0.59
C ALA A 72 10.43 0.65 -1.22
N SER A 73 9.29 0.85 -1.89
CA SER A 73 9.03 2.00 -2.72
C SER A 73 7.57 2.42 -2.62
N VAL A 74 7.33 3.52 -1.91
CA VAL A 74 5.98 4.07 -1.72
C VAL A 74 6.01 5.54 -2.16
N GLY A 75 5.30 5.86 -3.24
CA GLY A 75 5.14 7.22 -3.75
C GLY A 75 5.10 7.28 -5.28
N LEU A 76 4.88 8.49 -5.81
CA LEU A 76 4.80 8.82 -7.25
C LEU A 76 5.98 8.30 -8.09
N ALA A 77 7.11 7.96 -7.46
CA ALA A 77 8.29 7.36 -8.10
C ALA A 77 7.98 6.04 -8.83
N ASN A 78 7.02 5.26 -8.33
CA ASN A 78 6.53 4.07 -9.03
C ASN A 78 5.26 4.29 -9.83
N SER A 79 4.46 5.32 -9.49
CA SER A 79 3.19 5.64 -10.13
C SER A 79 3.35 6.32 -11.50
N VAL A 80 4.57 6.72 -11.87
CA VAL A 80 4.92 7.34 -13.15
C VAL A 80 6.15 6.63 -13.72
N PRO A 81 6.02 5.80 -14.76
CA PRO A 81 7.16 5.08 -15.35
C PRO A 81 8.01 6.03 -16.18
N ILE A 82 8.93 6.75 -15.54
CA ILE A 82 9.96 7.54 -16.23
C ILE A 82 11.25 6.70 -16.25
N GLY A 83 11.54 6.07 -17.39
CA GLY A 83 12.91 5.77 -17.80
C GLY A 83 13.69 4.66 -17.07
N GLY A 84 13.09 3.48 -16.86
CA GLY A 84 13.87 2.26 -16.54
C GLY A 84 14.58 2.25 -15.17
N VAL A 85 14.15 3.11 -14.24
CA VAL A 85 14.67 3.18 -12.87
C VAL A 85 14.05 2.05 -12.05
N GLU A 86 14.88 1.22 -11.42
CA GLU A 86 14.43 0.28 -10.37
C GLU A 86 13.77 1.12 -9.26
N GLY A 87 12.49 0.90 -9.00
CA GLY A 87 11.64 1.79 -8.20
C GLY A 87 12.04 2.01 -6.74
N HIS A 88 13.13 1.40 -6.28
CA HIS A 88 13.59 1.45 -4.90
C HIS A 88 14.30 2.78 -4.60
N TYR A 89 14.11 3.27 -3.37
CA TYR A 89 14.95 4.35 -2.86
C TYR A 89 16.42 3.90 -2.78
N ALA A 90 17.38 4.82 -2.87
CA ALA A 90 18.81 4.50 -2.89
C ALA A 90 19.27 3.65 -1.68
N TRP A 91 18.64 3.83 -0.51
CA TRP A 91 18.92 3.04 0.69
C TRP A 91 18.42 1.59 0.60
N ALA A 92 17.40 1.33 -0.23
CA ALA A 92 16.76 0.04 -0.45
C ALA A 92 17.26 -0.65 -1.73
N SER A 93 18.57 -0.61 -1.98
CA SER A 93 19.17 -1.37 -3.08
C SER A 93 18.81 -2.86 -2.98
N VAL A 94 18.81 -3.56 -4.12
CA VAL A 94 18.56 -5.01 -4.17
C VAL A 94 19.45 -5.76 -3.18
N GLU A 95 20.73 -5.38 -3.06
CA GLU A 95 21.68 -5.94 -2.09
C GLU A 95 21.24 -5.71 -0.64
N ASN A 96 20.82 -4.50 -0.29
CA ASN A 96 20.43 -4.18 1.10
C ASN A 96 19.09 -4.83 1.49
N LEU A 97 18.21 -5.08 0.51
CA LEU A 97 16.93 -5.77 0.73
C LEU A 97 17.09 -7.29 0.82
N GLN A 98 18.20 -7.90 0.38
CA GLN A 98 18.39 -9.33 0.61
C GLN A 98 18.37 -9.64 2.12
N VAL A 99 17.78 -10.78 2.48
CA VAL A 99 17.82 -11.22 3.88
C VAL A 99 19.25 -11.60 4.21
N SER A 100 19.86 -10.84 5.12
CA SER A 100 21.23 -11.11 5.58
C SER A 100 21.37 -12.52 6.14
N SER A 101 22.46 -13.20 5.79
CA SER A 101 22.80 -14.53 6.33
C SER A 101 23.00 -14.55 7.85
N ALA A 102 23.19 -13.38 8.48
CA ALA A 102 23.27 -13.24 9.93
C ALA A 102 21.90 -13.39 10.63
N VAL A 103 20.80 -13.31 9.88
CA VAL A 103 19.44 -13.51 10.39
C VAL A 103 19.20 -15.01 10.55
N LYS A 104 18.99 -15.47 11.78
CA LYS A 104 18.76 -16.89 12.06
C LYS A 104 17.41 -17.42 11.59
N ARG A 105 16.39 -16.57 11.54
CA ARG A 105 15.06 -16.90 11.02
C ARG A 105 14.40 -15.64 10.46
N CYS A 106 13.94 -15.72 9.22
CA CYS A 106 13.15 -14.69 8.57
C CYS A 106 11.77 -15.26 8.23
N VAL A 107 10.71 -14.55 8.60
CA VAL A 107 9.34 -14.86 8.21
C VAL A 107 8.75 -13.65 7.50
N HIS A 108 8.26 -13.84 6.29
CA HIS A 108 7.62 -12.82 5.48
C HIS A 108 6.19 -13.23 5.14
N LEU A 109 5.21 -12.50 5.67
CA LEU A 109 3.79 -12.73 5.37
C LEU A 109 3.35 -11.74 4.30
N VAL A 110 2.90 -12.21 3.14
CA VAL A 110 2.64 -11.37 1.97
C VAL A 110 1.18 -11.43 1.52
N SER A 111 0.70 -10.36 0.91
CA SER A 111 -0.68 -10.22 0.46
C SER A 111 -0.89 -10.80 -0.95
N ALA A 112 -1.93 -11.64 -1.08
CA ALA A 112 -2.32 -12.26 -2.34
C ALA A 112 -3.17 -11.35 -3.25
N HIS A 113 -3.88 -10.37 -2.69
CA HIS A 113 -4.88 -9.59 -3.43
C HIS A 113 -4.51 -8.11 -3.66
N GLU A 114 -3.36 -7.66 -3.14
CA GLU A 114 -2.84 -6.33 -3.44
C GLU A 114 -2.43 -6.19 -4.91
N VAL A 115 -2.81 -5.09 -5.56
CA VAL A 115 -2.54 -4.87 -6.99
C VAL A 115 -2.18 -3.41 -7.33
N ARG A 116 -2.17 -2.51 -6.33
CA ARG A 116 -1.81 -1.11 -6.54
C ARG A 116 -0.41 -0.99 -7.12
N GLY A 117 -0.26 -0.06 -8.05
CA GLY A 117 1.03 0.28 -8.67
C GLY A 117 2.06 0.75 -7.66
N SER A 118 1.59 1.46 -6.66
CA SER A 118 2.38 2.07 -5.60
C SER A 118 2.80 1.09 -4.50
N PHE A 119 2.39 -0.19 -4.58
CA PHE A 119 2.68 -1.23 -3.59
C PHE A 119 3.26 -2.50 -4.24
N PRO A 120 4.36 -2.40 -5.02
CA PRO A 120 5.06 -3.60 -5.49
C PRO A 120 5.58 -4.40 -4.30
N LEU A 121 5.55 -5.73 -4.41
CA LEU A 121 6.08 -6.62 -3.37
C LEU A 121 7.58 -6.81 -3.57
N ASP A 122 8.35 -6.71 -2.49
CA ASP A 122 9.74 -7.16 -2.46
C ASP A 122 9.81 -8.56 -1.84
N SER A 123 9.92 -9.61 -2.66
CA SER A 123 10.08 -10.98 -2.14
C SER A 123 11.40 -11.13 -1.38
N ILE A 124 11.42 -12.01 -0.38
CA ILE A 124 12.66 -12.44 0.28
C ILE A 124 13.41 -13.55 -0.47
N GLY A 125 12.81 -14.10 -1.54
CA GLY A 125 13.35 -15.21 -2.29
C GLY A 125 13.48 -16.50 -1.49
N SER A 126 14.27 -17.45 -1.99
CA SER A 126 14.52 -18.73 -1.33
C SER A 126 15.76 -18.66 -0.45
N GLY A 127 15.65 -19.15 0.79
CA GLY A 127 16.79 -19.25 1.71
C GLY A 127 16.51 -20.26 2.83
N ALA A 128 17.56 -20.96 3.29
CA ALA A 128 17.42 -22.06 4.27
C ALA A 128 16.79 -21.66 5.62
N HIS A 129 16.79 -20.36 5.94
CA HIS A 129 16.24 -19.79 7.17
C HIS A 129 15.09 -18.81 6.91
N CYS A 130 14.60 -18.77 5.67
CA CYS A 130 13.57 -17.86 5.20
C CYS A 130 12.26 -18.62 4.97
N LYS A 131 11.16 -18.03 5.40
CA LYS A 131 9.81 -18.54 5.18
C LYS A 131 8.94 -17.41 4.64
N GLU A 132 8.46 -17.55 3.41
CA GLU A 132 7.55 -16.59 2.78
C GLU A 132 6.17 -17.25 2.63
N VAL A 133 5.12 -16.63 3.20
CA VAL A 133 3.77 -17.21 3.26
C VAL A 133 2.77 -16.23 2.68
N VAL A 134 1.99 -16.68 1.71
CA VAL A 134 0.94 -15.89 1.08
C VAL A 134 -0.35 -15.96 1.91
N TYR A 135 -0.89 -14.79 2.26
CA TYR A 135 -2.14 -14.62 2.98
C TYR A 135 -3.21 -13.97 2.08
N PRO A 136 -4.47 -14.41 2.17
CA PRO A 136 -5.56 -13.69 1.55
C PRO A 136 -5.73 -12.32 2.20
N GLY A 137 -5.97 -11.33 1.37
CA GLY A 137 -6.19 -9.94 1.76
C GLY A 137 -5.39 -9.01 0.86
N VAL A 138 -5.63 -7.71 0.99
CA VAL A 138 -4.74 -6.67 0.45
C VAL A 138 -3.67 -6.29 1.49
N HIS A 139 -2.81 -5.32 1.18
CA HIS A 139 -1.64 -4.94 1.98
C HIS A 139 -1.89 -4.85 3.51
N SER A 140 -2.89 -4.05 3.94
CA SER A 140 -3.20 -3.84 5.36
C SER A 140 -4.14 -4.89 5.96
N ASP A 141 -4.70 -5.79 5.14
CA ASP A 141 -5.31 -7.02 5.66
C ASP A 141 -4.25 -7.99 6.16
N VAL A 142 -3.00 -7.86 5.69
CA VAL A 142 -1.87 -8.68 6.15
C VAL A 142 -1.09 -7.99 7.26
N GLY A 143 -0.68 -6.73 7.05
CA GLY A 143 0.13 -6.00 8.04
C GLY A 143 -0.65 -5.34 9.17
N GLY A 144 -1.98 -5.23 9.05
CA GLY A 144 -2.81 -4.43 9.94
C GLY A 144 -2.88 -2.96 9.51
N GLY A 145 -3.97 -2.28 9.86
CA GLY A 145 -4.17 -0.85 9.57
C GLY A 145 -5.62 -0.47 9.33
N TYR A 146 -6.44 -1.40 8.83
CA TYR A 146 -7.87 -1.16 8.69
C TYR A 146 -8.57 -1.19 10.06
N PRO A 147 -9.42 -0.22 10.38
CA PRO A 147 -10.32 -0.30 11.52
C PRO A 147 -11.52 -1.21 11.20
N PRO A 148 -12.23 -1.73 12.21
CA PRO A 148 -13.51 -2.39 11.98
C PRO A 148 -14.49 -1.42 11.31
N ASN A 149 -15.41 -1.99 10.53
CA ASN A 149 -16.44 -1.31 9.73
C ASN A 149 -15.97 -0.63 8.44
N ASP A 150 -14.66 -0.42 8.26
CA ASP A 150 -14.14 0.23 7.06
C ASP A 150 -14.55 -0.53 5.80
N GLN A 151 -15.11 0.19 4.81
CA GLN A 151 -15.68 -0.42 3.60
C GLN A 151 -16.72 -1.53 3.87
N GLY A 152 -17.34 -1.53 5.06
CA GLY A 152 -18.27 -2.56 5.47
C GLY A 152 -17.64 -3.92 5.78
N ARG A 153 -16.36 -3.95 6.18
CA ARG A 153 -15.64 -5.17 6.59
C ARG A 153 -15.51 -5.23 8.11
N SER A 154 -15.40 -6.45 8.65
CA SER A 154 -15.12 -6.67 10.09
C SER A 154 -16.06 -5.91 11.04
N ILE A 155 -17.37 -5.93 10.76
CA ILE A 155 -18.37 -5.08 11.44
C ILE A 155 -18.41 -5.34 12.95
N GLY A 156 -18.21 -4.29 13.74
CA GLY A 156 -18.18 -4.34 15.19
C GLY A 156 -17.61 -3.08 15.82
N ALA A 157 -17.67 -2.98 17.14
CA ALA A 157 -17.17 -1.82 17.89
C ALA A 157 -16.09 -2.25 18.89
N GLY A 158 -15.11 -1.36 19.10
CA GLY A 158 -13.99 -1.57 20.02
C GLY A 158 -13.28 -2.91 19.82
N ALA A 159 -12.86 -3.53 20.92
CA ALA A 159 -12.12 -4.79 20.90
C ALA A 159 -12.88 -5.95 20.21
N ALA A 160 -14.22 -5.94 20.25
CA ALA A 160 -15.02 -6.96 19.56
C ALA A 160 -15.01 -6.78 18.03
N GLY A 161 -14.92 -5.54 17.55
CA GLY A 161 -14.69 -5.24 16.14
C GLY A 161 -13.25 -5.57 15.74
N ASP A 162 -12.27 -5.18 16.55
CA ASP A 162 -10.85 -5.46 16.27
C ASP A 162 -10.55 -6.96 16.13
N ALA A 163 -11.18 -7.80 16.97
CA ALA A 163 -11.04 -9.25 16.88
C ALA A 163 -11.51 -9.84 15.54
N LYS A 164 -12.38 -9.13 14.81
CA LYS A 164 -12.92 -9.61 13.52
C LYS A 164 -12.02 -9.31 12.33
N LYS A 165 -11.02 -8.44 12.47
CA LYS A 165 -10.15 -8.03 11.36
C LYS A 165 -9.37 -9.22 10.80
N LEU A 166 -9.25 -9.29 9.48
CA LEU A 166 -8.49 -10.35 8.81
C LEU A 166 -7.03 -10.37 9.25
N SER A 167 -6.44 -9.20 9.53
CA SER A 167 -5.07 -9.01 9.99
C SER A 167 -4.76 -9.63 11.35
N GLN A 168 -5.77 -10.02 12.14
CA GLN A 168 -5.56 -10.77 13.38
C GLN A 168 -4.96 -12.17 13.11
N ILE A 169 -5.24 -12.77 11.95
CA ILE A 169 -4.69 -14.08 11.57
C ILE A 169 -3.16 -14.01 11.33
N PRO A 170 -2.64 -13.16 10.41
CA PRO A 170 -1.20 -13.02 10.21
C PRO A 170 -0.48 -12.44 11.44
N LEU A 171 -1.13 -11.59 12.25
CA LEU A 171 -0.59 -11.16 13.55
C LEU A 171 -0.34 -12.37 14.47
N ALA A 172 -1.34 -13.24 14.62
CA ALA A 172 -1.20 -14.44 15.45
C ALA A 172 -0.15 -15.40 14.92
N GLN A 173 0.00 -15.50 13.59
CA GLN A 173 1.06 -16.30 13.00
C GLN A 173 2.45 -15.74 13.30
N MET A 174 2.66 -14.45 13.05
CA MET A 174 3.95 -13.81 13.32
C MET A 174 4.35 -13.89 14.79
N TYR A 175 3.39 -13.72 15.70
CA TYR A 175 3.63 -13.86 17.14
C TYR A 175 4.11 -15.26 17.53
N ARG A 176 3.51 -16.31 16.96
CA ARG A 176 3.96 -17.69 17.19
C ARG A 176 5.34 -17.94 16.60
N GLU A 177 5.59 -17.46 15.38
CA GLU A 177 6.89 -17.57 14.71
C GLU A 177 8.01 -16.88 15.51
N ALA A 178 7.72 -15.73 16.10
CA ALA A 178 8.63 -15.03 17.00
C ALA A 178 8.89 -15.83 18.30
N LEU A 179 7.85 -16.41 18.92
CA LEU A 179 8.04 -17.28 20.09
C LEU A 179 8.89 -18.52 19.77
N ILE A 180 8.66 -19.16 18.61
CA ILE A 180 9.48 -20.29 18.13
C ILE A 180 10.94 -19.87 17.95
N ALA A 181 11.18 -18.65 17.46
CA ALA A 181 12.51 -18.05 17.35
C ALA A 181 13.10 -17.57 18.68
N SER A 182 12.44 -17.83 19.81
CA SER A 182 12.85 -17.40 21.15
C SER A 182 12.93 -15.88 21.32
N VAL A 183 12.13 -15.12 20.58
CA VAL A 183 11.93 -13.68 20.83
C VAL A 183 11.27 -13.54 22.21
N PRO A 184 11.76 -12.64 23.09
CA PRO A 184 11.25 -12.50 24.47
C PRO A 184 9.91 -11.75 24.50
N LEU A 185 8.87 -12.37 23.94
CA LEU A 185 7.48 -11.92 24.02
C LEU A 185 6.80 -12.58 25.23
N LEU A 186 5.81 -11.88 25.81
CA LEU A 186 4.92 -12.47 26.81
C LEU A 186 4.23 -13.69 26.22
N ALA A 187 4.11 -14.78 26.97
CA ALA A 187 3.30 -15.92 26.59
C ALA A 187 1.80 -15.62 26.83
N PRO A 188 0.86 -16.31 26.18
CA PRO A 188 -0.57 -16.02 26.36
C PRO A 188 -1.06 -16.16 27.80
N ILE A 189 -0.40 -17.01 28.61
CA ILE A 189 -0.70 -17.17 30.04
C ILE A 189 -0.39 -15.91 30.86
N ASP A 190 0.54 -15.07 30.38
CA ASP A 190 0.98 -13.82 31.04
C ASP A 190 0.26 -12.58 30.48
N PHE A 191 -0.71 -12.76 29.59
CA PHE A 191 -1.45 -11.65 29.00
C PHE A 191 -2.43 -11.05 30.01
N ASN A 192 -2.25 -9.75 30.30
CA ASN A 192 -3.31 -8.91 30.87
C ASN A 192 -4.44 -8.64 29.87
N ASP A 193 -5.51 -7.98 30.32
CA ASP A 193 -6.70 -7.69 29.49
C ASP A 193 -6.39 -6.93 28.20
N PHE A 194 -5.42 -6.01 28.23
CA PHE A 194 -4.99 -5.26 27.05
C PHE A 194 -4.32 -6.17 26.01
N HIS A 195 -3.45 -7.09 26.43
CA HIS A 195 -2.84 -8.06 25.51
C HIS A 195 -3.90 -9.02 24.97
N GLN A 196 -4.77 -9.55 25.83
CA GLN A 196 -5.85 -10.45 25.41
C GLN A 196 -6.77 -9.79 24.38
N SER A 197 -7.15 -8.52 24.58
CA SER A 197 -8.03 -7.82 23.64
C SER A 197 -7.39 -7.62 22.27
N ASN A 198 -6.10 -7.28 22.22
CA ASN A 198 -5.38 -7.00 20.96
C ASN A 198 -5.02 -8.27 20.18
N PHE A 199 -4.87 -9.42 20.86
CA PHE A 199 -4.56 -10.71 20.22
C PHE A 199 -5.79 -11.61 20.01
N LYS A 200 -6.99 -11.14 20.41
CA LYS A 200 -8.23 -11.90 20.21
C LYS A 200 -8.53 -12.03 18.72
N ILE A 201 -8.98 -13.21 18.32
CA ILE A 201 -9.51 -13.47 16.97
C ILE A 201 -10.94 -13.97 17.12
N ASP A 202 -11.84 -13.37 16.36
CA ASP A 202 -13.23 -13.81 16.31
C ASP A 202 -13.32 -15.21 15.67
N PRO A 203 -14.09 -16.16 16.25
CA PRO A 203 -14.25 -17.49 15.67
C PRO A 203 -14.81 -17.48 14.25
N GLY A 204 -15.67 -16.51 13.90
CA GLY A 204 -16.18 -16.33 12.55
C GLY A 204 -15.09 -15.94 11.56
N THR A 205 -14.15 -15.09 11.98
CA THR A 205 -12.97 -14.73 11.17
C THR A 205 -12.06 -15.94 10.94
N VAL A 206 -11.77 -16.72 11.99
CA VAL A 206 -10.99 -17.97 11.87
C VAL A 206 -11.68 -18.95 10.92
N LYS A 207 -13.00 -19.11 11.04
CA LYS A 207 -13.79 -19.99 10.17
C LYS A 207 -13.75 -19.54 8.71
N ALA A 208 -14.04 -18.28 8.43
CA ALA A 208 -14.04 -17.75 7.06
C ALA A 208 -12.66 -17.88 6.39
N PHE A 209 -11.59 -17.61 7.14
CA PHE A 209 -10.22 -17.83 6.68
C PHE A 209 -9.94 -19.30 6.37
N ASN A 210 -10.25 -20.22 7.30
CA ASN A 210 -9.99 -21.64 7.12
C ASN A 210 -10.81 -22.24 5.98
N ASP A 211 -12.09 -21.87 5.85
CA ASP A 211 -12.95 -22.29 4.75
C ASP A 211 -12.40 -21.83 3.40
N TYR A 212 -11.88 -20.59 3.32
CA TYR A 212 -11.23 -20.09 2.12
C TYR A 212 -10.01 -20.94 1.76
N ILE A 213 -9.07 -21.12 2.70
CA ILE A 213 -7.86 -21.90 2.44
C ILE A 213 -8.22 -23.35 2.06
N ALA A 214 -9.18 -23.97 2.73
CA ALA A 214 -9.64 -25.32 2.40
C ALA A 214 -10.25 -25.42 0.99
N ALA A 215 -10.95 -24.38 0.53
CA ALA A 215 -11.56 -24.32 -0.80
C ALA A 215 -10.57 -23.98 -1.92
N THR A 216 -9.44 -23.34 -1.61
CA THR A 216 -8.48 -22.85 -2.61
C THR A 216 -7.14 -23.58 -2.59
N ARG A 217 -6.91 -24.46 -1.61
CA ARG A 217 -5.65 -25.18 -1.48
C ARG A 217 -5.37 -26.12 -2.63
N PHE A 218 -4.10 -26.28 -2.96
CA PHE A 218 -3.61 -27.25 -3.93
C PHE A 218 -2.94 -28.43 -3.22
N GLY A 219 -3.20 -29.65 -3.68
CA GLY A 219 -2.64 -30.90 -3.11
C GLY A 219 -3.48 -31.57 -2.01
N SER A 220 -3.08 -32.79 -1.65
CA SER A 220 -3.81 -33.72 -0.77
C SER A 220 -3.29 -33.79 0.67
N GLY A 221 -2.39 -32.87 1.06
CA GLY A 221 -1.81 -32.81 2.41
C GLY A 221 -2.90 -32.77 3.49
N LYS A 222 -2.89 -33.76 4.39
CA LYS A 222 -3.67 -33.72 5.63
C LYS A 222 -2.92 -32.85 6.64
N PRO A 223 -3.60 -32.01 7.44
CA PRO A 223 -2.95 -31.22 8.48
C PRO A 223 -2.21 -32.15 9.44
N SER A 224 -0.91 -31.93 9.67
CA SER A 224 -0.16 -32.58 10.74
C SER A 224 0.14 -31.54 11.83
N GLY A 225 -0.57 -31.61 12.96
CA GLY A 225 -0.27 -30.80 14.16
C GLY A 225 -0.82 -29.36 14.17
N VAL A 226 -0.12 -28.50 14.93
CA VAL A 226 -0.54 -27.13 15.37
C VAL A 226 -0.22 -26.02 14.33
N MET A 227 0.08 -26.39 13.07
CA MET A 227 0.36 -25.43 11.99
C MET A 227 -0.92 -24.98 11.27
N TRP A 228 -0.96 -23.74 10.79
CA TRP A 228 -2.13 -23.20 10.07
C TRP A 228 -2.30 -23.84 8.70
N LEU A 229 -3.54 -23.88 8.19
CA LEU A 229 -3.86 -24.46 6.88
C LEU A 229 -3.02 -23.87 5.74
N THR A 230 -2.63 -22.60 5.80
CA THR A 230 -1.74 -21.95 4.82
C THR A 230 -0.39 -22.65 4.69
N GLU A 231 0.08 -23.32 5.74
CA GLU A 231 1.41 -23.94 5.84
C GLU A 231 1.37 -25.47 5.72
N THR A 232 0.17 -26.02 5.52
CA THR A 232 -0.05 -27.47 5.30
C THR A 232 -0.07 -27.85 3.83
N GLN A 233 0.24 -26.89 2.95
CA GLN A 233 0.26 -27.04 1.50
C GLN A 233 1.68 -27.35 1.01
N ALA A 234 1.79 -27.97 -0.16
CA ALA A 234 3.08 -28.14 -0.80
C ALA A 234 3.71 -26.78 -1.12
N GLU A 235 5.05 -26.70 -1.07
CA GLU A 235 5.77 -25.51 -1.50
C GLU A 235 5.54 -25.29 -3.01
N GLU A 236 5.20 -24.06 -3.38
CA GLU A 236 4.96 -23.64 -4.76
C GLU A 236 5.66 -22.28 -5.00
N PRO A 237 6.04 -21.96 -6.25
CA PRO A 237 6.60 -20.65 -6.57
C PRO A 237 5.65 -19.51 -6.18
N LEU A 238 6.19 -18.49 -5.51
CA LEU A 238 5.42 -17.36 -4.96
C LEU A 238 4.42 -16.76 -5.96
N LEU A 239 4.88 -16.45 -7.18
CA LEU A 239 4.05 -15.84 -8.21
C LEU A 239 2.87 -16.73 -8.63
N GLN A 240 3.04 -18.05 -8.63
CA GLN A 240 1.94 -18.96 -8.96
C GLN A 240 0.84 -18.91 -7.89
N ILE A 241 1.24 -18.87 -6.60
CA ILE A 241 0.30 -18.73 -5.49
C ILE A 241 -0.43 -17.37 -5.60
N ILE A 242 0.31 -16.27 -5.75
CA ILE A 242 -0.29 -14.92 -5.86
C ILE A 242 -1.24 -14.84 -7.06
N HIS A 243 -0.83 -15.29 -8.25
CA HIS A 243 -1.67 -15.24 -9.46
C HIS A 243 -2.93 -16.11 -9.33
N ARG A 244 -2.83 -17.29 -8.72
CA ARG A 244 -3.98 -18.17 -8.45
C ARG A 244 -5.01 -17.49 -7.54
N HIS A 245 -4.56 -16.95 -6.41
CA HIS A 245 -5.44 -16.27 -5.46
C HIS A 245 -6.01 -14.97 -6.05
N TYR A 246 -5.21 -14.22 -6.80
CA TYR A 246 -5.69 -13.03 -7.51
C TYR A 246 -6.71 -13.37 -8.61
N GLY A 247 -6.54 -14.46 -9.34
CA GLY A 247 -7.53 -14.97 -10.29
C GLY A 247 -8.88 -15.30 -9.64
N ILE A 248 -8.86 -15.91 -8.44
CA ILE A 248 -10.06 -16.15 -7.63
C ILE A 248 -10.74 -14.82 -7.26
N PHE A 249 -9.96 -13.81 -6.85
CA PHE A 249 -10.48 -12.47 -6.58
C PHE A 249 -11.08 -11.80 -7.82
N LEU A 250 -10.44 -11.90 -9.00
CA LEU A 250 -10.96 -11.37 -10.25
C LEU A 250 -12.31 -11.98 -10.64
N ARG A 251 -12.50 -13.29 -10.42
CA ARG A 251 -13.81 -13.94 -10.64
C ARG A 251 -14.90 -13.35 -9.73
N TRP A 252 -14.59 -13.12 -8.46
CA TRP A 252 -15.52 -12.43 -7.56
C TRP A 252 -15.79 -10.99 -8.01
N ARG A 253 -14.75 -10.21 -8.36
CA ARG A 253 -14.90 -8.83 -8.85
C ARG A 253 -15.76 -8.76 -10.11
N LYS A 254 -15.58 -9.67 -11.07
CA LYS A 254 -16.43 -9.79 -12.25
C LYS A 254 -17.90 -10.04 -11.88
N SER A 255 -18.16 -10.96 -10.95
CA SER A 255 -19.53 -11.25 -10.49
C SER A 255 -20.21 -10.06 -9.77
N MET A 256 -19.39 -9.20 -9.16
CA MET A 256 -19.80 -8.04 -8.37
C MET A 256 -19.64 -6.71 -9.11
N LEU A 257 -19.32 -6.72 -10.40
CA LEU A 257 -19.10 -5.50 -11.17
C LEU A 257 -20.34 -4.60 -11.13
N GLY A 258 -20.15 -3.36 -10.68
CA GLY A 258 -21.21 -2.37 -10.48
C GLY A 258 -22.07 -2.62 -9.23
N LYS A 259 -21.71 -3.58 -8.37
CA LYS A 259 -22.52 -4.03 -7.22
C LYS A 259 -21.75 -4.03 -5.89
N VAL A 260 -20.44 -3.77 -5.85
CA VAL A 260 -19.67 -3.86 -4.59
C VAL A 260 -20.12 -2.82 -3.57
N HIS A 261 -20.50 -1.64 -4.00
CA HIS A 261 -21.07 -0.61 -3.13
C HIS A 261 -22.42 -0.98 -2.48
N LEU A 262 -23.07 -2.05 -2.96
CA LEU A 262 -24.33 -2.60 -2.43
C LEU A 262 -24.10 -3.75 -1.44
N LEU A 263 -22.85 -4.06 -1.10
CA LEU A 263 -22.56 -5.11 -0.13
C LEU A 263 -23.29 -4.83 1.20
N PRO A 264 -23.93 -5.84 1.81
CA PRO A 264 -24.69 -5.65 3.04
C PRO A 264 -23.88 -5.00 4.17
N GLY A 265 -22.58 -5.30 4.21
CA GLY A 265 -21.68 -4.75 5.22
C GLY A 265 -21.55 -3.22 5.18
N ILE A 266 -21.73 -2.59 4.02
CA ILE A 266 -21.71 -1.12 3.90
C ILE A 266 -22.92 -0.51 4.62
N ALA A 267 -24.09 -1.12 4.51
CA ALA A 267 -25.29 -0.66 5.20
C ALA A 267 -25.23 -0.96 6.70
N ALA A 268 -24.71 -2.14 7.07
CA ALA A 268 -24.59 -2.60 8.44
C ALA A 268 -23.39 -2.01 9.21
N SER A 269 -22.47 -1.32 8.53
CA SER A 269 -21.34 -0.62 9.16
C SER A 269 -21.83 0.37 10.23
N LEU A 270 -21.14 0.34 11.37
CA LEU A 270 -21.37 1.25 12.50
C LEU A 270 -20.76 2.65 12.28
N ASP A 271 -20.13 2.89 11.12
CA ASP A 271 -19.57 4.19 10.78
C ASP A 271 -20.66 5.26 10.58
N SER A 272 -20.23 6.52 10.63
CA SER A 272 -21.08 7.67 10.32
C SER A 272 -21.69 7.56 8.92
N ALA A 273 -22.88 8.13 8.73
CA ALA A 273 -23.54 8.16 7.42
C ALA A 273 -22.67 8.84 6.34
N ALA A 274 -21.83 9.80 6.74
CA ALA A 274 -20.89 10.45 5.84
C ALA A 274 -19.77 9.50 5.38
N LYS A 275 -19.15 8.75 6.31
CA LYS A 275 -18.12 7.75 5.97
C LYS A 275 -18.69 6.64 5.09
N LYS A 276 -19.89 6.13 5.41
CA LYS A 276 -20.60 5.16 4.54
C LYS A 276 -20.88 5.71 3.15
N THR A 277 -21.19 7.01 3.04
CA THR A 277 -21.41 7.67 1.75
C THR A 277 -20.12 7.77 0.94
N GLN A 278 -18.99 8.07 1.59
CA GLN A 278 -17.67 8.06 0.96
C GLN A 278 -17.27 6.66 0.49
N ASP A 279 -17.44 5.63 1.32
CA ASP A 279 -17.09 4.25 0.94
C ASP A 279 -17.91 3.77 -0.26
N ARG A 280 -19.21 4.07 -0.28
CA ARG A 280 -20.06 3.80 -1.45
C ARG A 280 -19.54 4.52 -2.69
N HIS A 281 -19.20 5.80 -2.56
CA HIS A 281 -18.71 6.59 -3.68
C HIS A 281 -17.40 6.04 -4.25
N ASP A 282 -16.47 5.64 -3.40
CA ASP A 282 -15.17 5.10 -3.80
C ASP A 282 -15.29 3.73 -4.49
N LEU A 283 -16.14 2.86 -3.96
CA LEU A 283 -16.44 1.57 -4.57
C LEU A 283 -17.16 1.72 -5.91
N GLN A 284 -18.11 2.67 -6.02
CA GLN A 284 -18.76 2.98 -7.30
C GLN A 284 -17.76 3.53 -8.32
N THR A 285 -16.90 4.45 -7.90
CA THR A 285 -15.89 5.07 -8.77
C THR A 285 -14.93 4.00 -9.32
N THR A 286 -14.50 3.06 -8.47
CA THR A 286 -13.59 2.00 -8.92
C THR A 286 -14.26 0.89 -9.70
N ASP A 287 -15.54 0.60 -9.48
CA ASP A 287 -16.34 -0.27 -10.36
C ASP A 287 -16.46 0.33 -11.77
N GLN A 288 -16.73 1.64 -11.86
CA GLN A 288 -16.75 2.36 -13.15
C GLN A 288 -15.36 2.32 -13.82
N ALA A 289 -14.30 2.53 -13.03
CA ALA A 289 -12.93 2.46 -13.52
C ALA A 289 -12.56 1.06 -14.05
N LEU A 290 -13.00 -0.01 -13.38
CA LEU A 290 -12.82 -1.40 -13.84
C LEU A 290 -13.55 -1.66 -15.17
N GLN A 291 -14.77 -1.15 -15.32
CA GLN A 291 -15.50 -1.27 -16.59
C GLN A 291 -14.79 -0.52 -17.74
N GLN A 292 -14.27 0.68 -17.46
CA GLN A 292 -13.48 1.46 -18.42
C GLN A 292 -12.17 0.73 -18.77
N GLU A 293 -11.50 0.18 -17.78
CA GLU A 293 -10.29 -0.63 -17.93
C GLU A 293 -10.52 -1.83 -18.84
N LEU A 294 -11.60 -2.59 -18.62
CA LEU A 294 -11.99 -3.71 -19.47
C LEU A 294 -12.23 -3.26 -20.92
N ASN A 295 -13.05 -2.22 -21.10
CA ASN A 295 -13.35 -1.70 -22.43
C ASN A 295 -12.10 -1.24 -23.18
N MET A 296 -11.10 -0.71 -22.48
CA MET A 296 -9.83 -0.30 -23.06
C MET A 296 -8.98 -1.51 -23.48
N LEU A 297 -8.88 -2.54 -22.64
CA LEU A 297 -8.08 -3.74 -22.91
C LEU A 297 -8.68 -4.62 -24.00
N GLU A 298 -10.01 -4.78 -24.04
CA GLU A 298 -10.69 -5.58 -25.07
C GLU A 298 -10.64 -4.94 -26.46
N LYS A 299 -10.58 -3.60 -26.52
CA LYS A 299 -10.52 -2.83 -27.78
C LYS A 299 -9.08 -2.51 -28.21
N TYR A 300 -8.08 -2.97 -27.45
CA TYR A 300 -6.69 -2.67 -27.74
C TYR A 300 -6.25 -3.31 -29.07
N THR A 301 -5.68 -2.49 -29.96
CA THR A 301 -4.98 -2.96 -31.17
C THR A 301 -3.59 -2.32 -31.24
N PRO A 302 -2.53 -3.09 -31.60
CA PRO A 302 -1.17 -2.56 -31.67
C PRO A 302 -1.01 -1.38 -32.65
N LEU A 303 -1.81 -1.34 -33.71
CA LEU A 303 -1.69 -0.37 -34.81
C LEU A 303 -2.28 1.02 -34.50
N VAL A 304 -3.11 1.19 -33.47
CA VAL A 304 -3.89 2.43 -33.24
C VAL A 304 -3.59 3.10 -31.89
N SER A 305 -3.00 2.38 -30.93
CA SER A 305 -3.06 2.80 -29.52
C SER A 305 -1.74 2.73 -28.73
N GLU A 306 -0.57 2.76 -29.40
CA GLU A 306 0.77 2.75 -28.77
C GLU A 306 0.98 3.89 -27.73
N PHE A 307 0.22 4.98 -27.81
CA PHE A 307 0.36 6.14 -26.92
C PHE A 307 -0.65 6.21 -25.76
N SER A 308 -1.50 5.19 -25.55
CA SER A 308 -2.66 5.30 -24.64
C SER A 308 -2.71 4.34 -23.44
N ILE A 309 -2.04 3.20 -23.48
CA ILE A 309 -2.03 2.19 -22.39
C ILE A 309 -0.58 1.77 -22.17
N TRP A 310 -0.15 1.58 -20.92
CA TRP A 310 1.21 1.13 -20.63
C TRP A 310 1.47 -0.28 -21.18
N PRO A 311 2.51 -0.50 -22.01
CA PRO A 311 2.89 -1.83 -22.49
C PRO A 311 2.92 -2.94 -21.44
N ALA A 312 3.44 -2.68 -20.22
CA ALA A 312 3.50 -3.69 -19.16
C ALA A 312 2.11 -4.20 -18.75
N LYS A 313 1.11 -3.31 -18.72
CA LYS A 313 -0.28 -3.67 -18.43
C LYS A 313 -0.87 -4.57 -19.51
N VAL A 314 -0.60 -4.26 -20.79
CA VAL A 314 -1.01 -5.11 -21.92
C VAL A 314 -0.30 -6.46 -21.85
N GLY A 315 0.97 -6.47 -21.43
CA GLY A 315 1.74 -7.68 -21.14
C GLY A 315 1.07 -8.54 -20.07
N ASP A 316 0.70 -7.99 -18.93
CA ASP A 316 -0.01 -8.71 -17.87
C ASP A 316 -1.37 -9.25 -18.33
N TRP A 317 -2.13 -8.43 -19.07
CA TRP A 317 -3.42 -8.80 -19.65
C TRP A 317 -3.30 -10.07 -20.51
N ASN A 318 -2.39 -10.03 -21.49
CA ASN A 318 -2.12 -11.16 -22.38
C ASN A 318 -1.41 -12.32 -21.66
N GLY A 319 -0.66 -12.02 -20.59
CA GLY A 319 0.14 -12.94 -19.78
C GLY A 319 -0.65 -13.67 -18.69
N GLY A 320 -1.96 -13.85 -18.87
CA GLY A 320 -2.79 -14.72 -18.03
C GLY A 320 -3.94 -14.03 -17.30
N VAL A 321 -3.91 -12.69 -17.13
CA VAL A 321 -5.03 -11.99 -16.48
C VAL A 321 -6.31 -12.13 -17.30
N TYR A 322 -6.23 -11.99 -18.63
CA TYR A 322 -7.37 -12.22 -19.52
C TYR A 322 -7.94 -13.63 -19.34
N ALA A 323 -7.07 -14.64 -19.29
CA ALA A 323 -7.47 -16.04 -19.10
C ALA A 323 -8.23 -16.23 -17.77
N GLU A 324 -7.75 -15.67 -16.66
CA GLU A 324 -8.48 -15.70 -15.39
C GLU A 324 -9.81 -14.91 -15.44
N TRP A 325 -9.84 -13.79 -16.16
CA TRP A 325 -11.03 -12.95 -16.30
C TRP A 325 -12.15 -13.63 -17.10
N ILE A 326 -11.82 -14.35 -18.18
CA ILE A 326 -12.84 -14.99 -19.04
C ILE A 326 -13.32 -16.35 -18.51
N LYS A 327 -12.67 -16.93 -17.49
CA LYS A 327 -13.13 -18.17 -16.86
C LYS A 327 -14.61 -18.06 -16.48
N GLN A 328 -15.36 -19.12 -16.79
CA GLN A 328 -16.80 -19.26 -16.52
C GLN A 328 -17.06 -20.06 -15.23
N GLU A 329 -16.03 -20.21 -14.39
CA GLU A 329 -16.15 -20.87 -13.09
C GLU A 329 -17.01 -20.04 -12.13
N ALA A 330 -17.86 -20.71 -11.37
CA ALA A 330 -18.63 -20.06 -10.32
C ALA A 330 -17.72 -19.52 -9.21
N VAL A 331 -18.13 -18.40 -8.61
CA VAL A 331 -17.44 -17.87 -7.42
C VAL A 331 -17.62 -18.86 -6.28
N LEU A 332 -16.51 -19.32 -5.70
CA LEU A 332 -16.54 -20.25 -4.58
C LEU A 332 -17.27 -19.61 -3.38
N PRO A 333 -18.19 -20.33 -2.72
CA PRO A 333 -18.92 -19.79 -1.56
C PRO A 333 -17.99 -19.27 -0.45
N ALA A 334 -16.90 -20.00 -0.15
CA ALA A 334 -15.93 -19.58 0.86
C ALA A 334 -15.19 -18.29 0.49
N SER A 335 -14.80 -18.13 -0.78
CA SER A 335 -14.18 -16.90 -1.29
C SER A 335 -15.16 -15.73 -1.25
N LYS A 336 -16.43 -15.95 -1.59
CA LYS A 336 -17.47 -14.93 -1.48
C LYS A 336 -17.59 -14.41 -0.04
N VAL A 337 -17.70 -15.32 0.94
CA VAL A 337 -17.77 -14.94 2.36
C VAL A 337 -16.56 -14.11 2.76
N LEU A 338 -15.34 -14.57 2.42
CA LEU A 338 -14.12 -13.87 2.76
C LEU A 338 -14.06 -12.45 2.14
N PHE A 339 -14.32 -12.33 0.83
CA PHE A 339 -14.21 -11.06 0.12
C PHE A 339 -15.28 -10.04 0.51
N GLU A 340 -16.48 -10.50 0.83
CA GLU A 340 -17.59 -9.61 1.17
C GLU A 340 -17.58 -9.14 2.62
N THR A 341 -16.91 -9.88 3.51
CA THR A 341 -16.95 -9.62 4.96
C THR A 341 -15.61 -9.22 5.59
N LEU A 342 -14.48 -9.63 5.00
CA LEU A 342 -13.16 -9.48 5.62
C LEU A 342 -12.09 -8.78 4.75
N VAL A 343 -12.11 -8.96 3.43
CA VAL A 343 -11.07 -8.37 2.54
C VAL A 343 -11.45 -6.98 2.06
N HIS A 344 -10.56 -6.02 2.23
CA HIS A 344 -10.75 -4.64 1.79
C HIS A 344 -10.39 -4.48 0.30
N ASP A 345 -10.95 -3.44 -0.33
CA ASP A 345 -10.58 -2.99 -1.67
C ASP A 345 -9.59 -1.84 -1.55
N SER A 346 -8.31 -2.16 -1.68
CA SER A 346 -7.23 -1.17 -1.53
C SER A 346 -7.24 -0.11 -2.64
N ARG A 347 -7.78 -0.41 -3.83
CA ARG A 347 -7.88 0.55 -4.94
C ARG A 347 -8.99 1.56 -4.74
N ALA A 348 -10.11 1.14 -4.14
CA ALA A 348 -11.21 2.06 -3.82
C ALA A 348 -10.75 3.17 -2.87
N TRP A 349 -10.01 2.79 -1.83
CA TRP A 349 -9.58 3.70 -0.77
C TRP A 349 -8.34 4.53 -1.12
N PHE A 350 -7.36 3.97 -1.84
CA PHE A 350 -6.05 4.60 -2.02
C PHE A 350 -6.05 5.74 -3.06
N LYS A 351 -5.76 6.97 -2.60
CA LYS A 351 -5.81 8.22 -3.42
C LYS A 351 -4.49 9.01 -3.38
N PRO A 352 -3.40 8.50 -3.99
CA PRO A 352 -2.04 9.04 -3.85
C PRO A 352 -1.87 10.49 -4.36
N SER A 353 -2.64 10.92 -5.35
CA SER A 353 -2.46 12.25 -5.96
C SER A 353 -3.03 13.41 -5.14
N ASN A 354 -3.70 13.13 -4.02
CA ASN A 354 -4.31 14.15 -3.18
C ASN A 354 -3.56 14.43 -1.85
N PHE A 355 -2.35 13.87 -1.66
CA PHE A 355 -1.40 14.15 -0.55
C PHE A 355 -1.98 14.17 0.88
N SER A 356 -3.05 13.43 1.16
CA SER A 356 -3.45 13.10 2.53
C SER A 356 -3.86 11.62 2.57
N ASP A 357 -3.05 10.81 3.24
CA ASP A 357 -3.11 9.34 3.24
C ASP A 357 -4.28 8.76 4.07
N ASP A 358 -5.30 9.54 4.39
CA ASP A 358 -6.42 9.01 5.15
C ASP A 358 -7.69 9.85 4.93
N ASP A 359 -8.75 9.19 4.45
CA ASP A 359 -10.07 9.81 4.43
C ASP A 359 -10.55 10.07 5.85
N GLN A 360 -10.18 9.27 6.87
CA GLN A 360 -10.46 9.60 8.27
C GLN A 360 -9.81 10.90 8.70
N VAL A 361 -8.57 11.20 8.27
CA VAL A 361 -7.94 12.50 8.52
C VAL A 361 -8.76 13.62 7.86
N TRP A 362 -9.25 13.43 6.64
CA TRP A 362 -10.14 14.40 5.99
C TRP A 362 -11.47 14.60 6.74
N PHE A 363 -12.04 13.54 7.32
CA PHE A 363 -13.23 13.62 8.19
C PHE A 363 -12.91 14.30 9.53
N ASN A 364 -11.80 13.94 10.17
CA ASN A 364 -11.42 14.36 11.52
C ASN A 364 -10.85 15.78 11.56
N GLU A 365 -10.15 16.22 10.52
CA GLU A 365 -9.56 17.56 10.42
C GLU A 365 -10.52 18.61 9.83
N GLY A 366 -11.81 18.28 9.71
CA GLY A 366 -12.83 19.21 9.20
C GLY A 366 -12.72 19.51 7.70
N GLY A 367 -11.99 18.68 6.95
CA GLY A 367 -11.85 18.81 5.50
C GLY A 367 -13.17 18.70 4.75
N MET A 368 -14.08 17.82 5.19
CA MET A 368 -15.44 17.74 4.64
C MET A 368 -16.22 19.03 4.90
N GLU A 369 -16.18 19.56 6.12
CA GLU A 369 -16.90 20.78 6.47
C GLU A 369 -16.39 21.98 5.67
N LYS A 370 -15.07 22.04 5.43
CA LYS A 370 -14.47 23.02 4.52
C LYS A 370 -15.02 22.87 3.09
N SER A 371 -15.01 21.67 2.52
CA SER A 371 -15.55 21.41 1.18
C SER A 371 -17.05 21.71 1.10
N ARG A 372 -17.82 21.40 2.15
CA ARG A 372 -19.26 21.69 2.25
C ARG A 372 -19.52 23.19 2.20
N ARG A 373 -18.79 23.99 2.98
CA ARG A 373 -18.90 25.46 2.96
C ARG A 373 -18.54 26.06 1.62
N ILE A 374 -17.48 25.56 0.98
CA ILE A 374 -17.08 26.02 -0.36
C ILE A 374 -18.16 25.69 -1.40
N MET A 375 -18.73 24.48 -1.34
CA MET A 375 -19.79 24.07 -2.25
C MET A 375 -21.06 24.89 -2.06
N ILE A 376 -21.49 25.12 -0.82
CA ILE A 376 -22.64 25.98 -0.51
C ILE A 376 -22.43 27.38 -1.09
N LYS A 377 -21.26 28.00 -0.86
CA LYS A 377 -20.95 29.32 -1.42
C LYS A 377 -20.98 29.35 -2.95
N SER A 378 -20.50 28.28 -3.59
CA SER A 378 -20.53 28.15 -5.05
C SER A 378 -21.96 28.09 -5.60
N ILE A 379 -22.83 27.29 -4.97
CA ILE A 379 -24.24 27.18 -5.35
C ILE A 379 -25.00 28.48 -5.03
N GLU A 380 -24.70 29.15 -3.91
CA GLU A 380 -25.27 30.46 -3.57
C GLU A 380 -24.88 31.54 -4.59
N ALA A 381 -23.64 31.52 -5.10
CA ALA A 381 -23.21 32.42 -6.18
C ALA A 381 -23.90 32.11 -7.52
N GLU A 382 -24.13 30.83 -7.84
CA GLU A 382 -24.93 30.41 -9.00
C GLU A 382 -26.39 30.85 -8.86
N GLN A 383 -26.97 30.72 -7.65
CA GLN A 383 -28.31 31.20 -7.35
C GLN A 383 -28.46 32.70 -7.60
N GLU A 384 -27.49 33.49 -7.16
CA GLU A 384 -27.51 34.93 -7.37
C GLU A 384 -27.48 35.27 -8.86
N ARG A 385 -26.72 34.52 -9.67
CA ARG A 385 -26.68 34.68 -11.13
C ARG A 385 -28.02 34.35 -11.79
N ILE A 386 -28.71 33.32 -11.33
CA ILE A 386 -30.04 32.94 -11.85
C ILE A 386 -31.10 33.96 -11.44
N ARG A 387 -31.02 34.50 -10.22
CA ARG A 387 -31.98 35.47 -9.66
C ARG A 387 -31.80 36.88 -10.24
N SER A 388 -30.56 37.31 -10.48
CA SER A 388 -30.22 38.68 -10.88
C SER A 388 -31.02 39.24 -12.07
N PRO A 389 -31.26 38.49 -13.17
CA PRO A 389 -32.10 38.95 -14.29
C PRO A 389 -33.55 39.29 -13.90
N TYR A 390 -34.10 38.63 -12.88
CA TYR A 390 -35.49 38.82 -12.44
C TYR A 390 -35.64 40.01 -11.48
N ARG A 391 -34.55 40.44 -10.83
CA ARG A 391 -34.54 41.50 -9.79
C ARG A 391 -35.55 41.26 -8.65
N LEU A 392 -35.80 39.99 -8.33
CA LEU A 392 -36.72 39.55 -7.27
C LEU A 392 -35.96 39.19 -6.00
N SER A 393 -36.60 39.32 -4.83
CA SER A 393 -36.11 38.73 -3.57
C SER A 393 -36.16 37.20 -3.61
N ASP A 394 -35.43 36.52 -2.72
CA ASP A 394 -35.46 35.05 -2.63
C ASP A 394 -36.87 34.50 -2.35
N GLU A 395 -37.68 35.22 -1.56
CA GLU A 395 -39.07 34.85 -1.29
C GLU A 395 -39.96 34.98 -2.52
N GLN A 396 -39.78 36.05 -3.30
CA GLN A 396 -40.50 36.20 -4.57
C GLN A 396 -40.04 35.17 -5.60
N MET A 397 -38.74 34.86 -5.63
CA MET A 397 -38.16 33.91 -6.58
C MET A 397 -38.67 32.48 -6.37
N LYS A 398 -39.09 32.10 -5.15
CA LYS A 398 -39.74 30.81 -4.87
C LYS A 398 -41.06 30.62 -5.63
N SER A 399 -41.74 31.71 -5.99
CA SER A 399 -43.00 31.67 -6.75
C SER A 399 -42.79 31.57 -8.26
N VAL A 400 -41.57 31.85 -8.73
CA VAL A 400 -41.18 31.72 -10.15
C VAL A 400 -40.94 30.25 -10.47
N ASP A 401 -41.50 29.78 -11.59
CA ASP A 401 -41.24 28.42 -12.06
C ASP A 401 -39.88 28.30 -12.77
N ASN A 402 -38.80 28.45 -11.99
CA ASN A 402 -37.44 28.24 -12.45
C ASN A 402 -36.87 26.96 -11.80
N LYS A 403 -36.70 25.91 -12.62
CA LYS A 403 -36.27 24.59 -12.17
C LYS A 403 -34.86 24.59 -11.57
N ASP A 404 -33.95 25.37 -12.14
CA ASP A 404 -32.55 25.43 -11.66
C ASP A 404 -32.46 26.18 -10.33
N TYR A 405 -33.22 27.27 -10.17
CA TYR A 405 -33.34 27.98 -8.89
C TYR A 405 -33.90 27.05 -7.81
N LYS A 406 -35.02 26.36 -8.07
CA LYS A 406 -35.61 25.41 -7.11
C LYS A 406 -34.62 24.30 -6.72
N LYS A 407 -33.92 23.71 -7.71
CA LYS A 407 -32.91 22.67 -7.49
C LYS A 407 -31.73 23.17 -6.62
N ASN A 408 -31.28 24.40 -6.84
CA ASN A 408 -30.18 24.95 -6.06
C ASN A 408 -30.58 25.28 -4.61
N VAL A 409 -31.82 25.76 -4.37
CA VAL A 409 -32.37 25.93 -3.00
C VAL A 409 -32.35 24.58 -2.27
N GLU A 410 -32.89 23.55 -2.90
CA GLU A 410 -32.94 22.19 -2.32
C GLU A 410 -31.53 21.64 -2.05
N ARG A 411 -30.58 21.81 -2.97
CA ARG A 411 -29.18 21.38 -2.77
C ARG A 411 -28.52 22.08 -1.58
N ILE A 412 -28.72 23.39 -1.45
CA ILE A 412 -28.17 24.16 -0.31
C ILE A 412 -28.78 23.66 0.99
N GLU A 413 -30.11 23.47 1.04
CA GLU A 413 -30.79 22.95 2.24
C GLU A 413 -30.30 21.55 2.59
N ASN A 414 -30.19 20.66 1.61
CA ASN A 414 -29.71 19.29 1.83
C ASN A 414 -28.27 19.24 2.36
N LEU A 415 -27.40 20.14 1.89
CA LEU A 415 -26.03 20.29 2.43
C LEU A 415 -26.03 20.92 3.83
N LYS A 416 -26.89 21.91 4.09
CA LYS A 416 -27.00 22.56 5.41
C LYS A 416 -27.53 21.61 6.48
N THR A 417 -28.47 20.73 6.11
CA THR A 417 -29.16 19.78 6.99
C THR A 417 -28.54 18.37 7.02
N ASN A 418 -27.40 18.16 6.35
CA ASN A 418 -26.74 16.86 6.23
C ASN A 418 -27.62 15.74 5.62
N LYS A 419 -28.64 16.09 4.82
CA LYS A 419 -29.34 15.13 3.96
C LYS A 419 -28.47 14.68 2.78
N THR A 420 -27.44 15.45 2.43
CA THR A 420 -26.41 15.08 1.45
C THR A 420 -25.03 15.35 2.02
N TYR A 421 -24.13 14.39 1.90
CA TYR A 421 -22.74 14.51 2.34
C TYR A 421 -21.81 14.84 1.19
N MET A 422 -20.81 15.67 1.44
CA MET A 422 -19.71 15.87 0.50
C MET A 422 -18.85 14.62 0.45
N VAL A 423 -18.46 14.21 -0.76
CA VAL A 423 -17.52 13.12 -0.99
C VAL A 423 -16.26 13.65 -1.67
N ARG A 424 -15.14 13.01 -1.36
CA ARG A 424 -13.86 13.21 -2.04
C ARG A 424 -13.79 12.26 -3.23
N SER A 425 -13.83 12.84 -4.43
CA SER A 425 -13.74 12.11 -5.70
C SER A 425 -12.34 12.23 -6.30
N GLY A 426 -11.97 11.23 -7.09
CA GLY A 426 -10.67 11.19 -7.77
C GLY A 426 -9.50 10.97 -6.81
N GLY A 427 -8.29 11.01 -7.37
CA GLY A 427 -7.06 10.76 -6.62
C GLY A 427 -6.46 9.37 -6.85
N GLN A 428 -7.26 8.43 -7.34
CA GLN A 428 -6.86 7.04 -7.59
C GLN A 428 -5.80 6.93 -8.69
N GLU A 429 -5.06 5.82 -8.66
CA GLU A 429 -4.07 5.49 -9.68
C GLU A 429 -4.71 5.35 -11.08
N PRO A 430 -4.07 5.89 -12.13
CA PRO A 430 -4.64 5.91 -13.47
C PRO A 430 -4.78 4.49 -14.05
N ILE A 431 -5.98 4.14 -14.53
CA ILE A 431 -6.29 2.82 -15.10
C ILE A 431 -5.54 2.47 -16.40
N ARG A 432 -4.89 3.45 -17.04
CA ARG A 432 -4.04 3.24 -18.21
C ARG A 432 -2.67 2.63 -17.84
N LEU A 433 -2.24 2.86 -16.60
CA LEU A 433 -0.99 2.31 -16.05
C LEU A 433 -1.29 1.13 -15.10
N TYR A 434 -2.26 1.32 -14.20
CA TYR A 434 -2.65 0.37 -13.16
C TYR A 434 -4.11 -0.04 -13.33
N GLY A 435 -4.76 -0.54 -12.29
CA GLY A 435 -6.11 -1.07 -12.34
C GLY A 435 -6.21 -2.43 -11.67
N TYR A 436 -7.32 -3.12 -11.87
CA TYR A 436 -7.50 -4.48 -11.37
C TYR A 436 -7.00 -5.53 -12.36
N LEU A 437 -7.08 -5.24 -13.66
CA LEU A 437 -6.76 -6.16 -14.75
C LEU A 437 -5.26 -6.10 -15.07
N ARG A 438 -4.45 -6.57 -14.12
CA ARG A 438 -2.99 -6.69 -14.19
C ARG A 438 -2.48 -7.66 -13.13
N TRP A 439 -1.20 -8.04 -13.18
CA TRP A 439 -0.55 -8.73 -12.08
C TRP A 439 0.08 -7.73 -11.11
N ARG A 440 0.17 -8.11 -9.83
CA ARG A 440 0.97 -7.36 -8.86
C ARG A 440 2.43 -7.41 -9.30
N HIS A 441 3.11 -6.28 -9.27
CA HIS A 441 4.55 -6.27 -9.52
C HIS A 441 5.28 -6.86 -8.31
N VAL A 442 6.20 -7.80 -8.55
CA VAL A 442 6.98 -8.48 -7.51
C VAL A 442 8.47 -8.45 -7.87
N PHE A 443 9.27 -7.79 -7.04
CA PHE A 443 10.72 -7.81 -7.13
C PHE A 443 11.30 -9.06 -6.46
N GLY A 444 12.46 -9.51 -6.93
CA GLY A 444 13.21 -10.63 -6.33
C GLY A 444 12.67 -12.04 -6.63
N ALA A 445 11.49 -12.18 -7.24
CA ALA A 445 10.86 -13.47 -7.52
C ALA A 445 11.61 -14.36 -8.55
N ALA A 446 12.50 -13.78 -9.36
CA ALA A 446 13.29 -14.48 -10.39
C ALA A 446 14.82 -14.32 -10.21
N ALA A 447 15.30 -13.52 -9.25
CA ALA A 447 16.68 -13.01 -9.22
C ALA A 447 17.65 -13.80 -8.33
N LEU A 448 17.40 -15.09 -8.07
CA LEU A 448 18.33 -15.96 -7.32
C LEU A 448 18.90 -17.12 -8.14
N SER A 449 18.73 -17.11 -9.47
CA SER A 449 19.39 -18.07 -10.39
C SER A 449 20.52 -17.46 -11.22
N ALA A 450 20.82 -16.16 -11.07
CA ALA A 450 22.02 -15.58 -11.69
C ALA A 450 23.25 -15.88 -10.82
N PRO A 451 24.38 -16.36 -11.40
CA PRO A 451 25.61 -16.52 -10.65
C PRO A 451 26.00 -15.18 -10.02
N LEU A 452 26.49 -15.24 -8.77
CA LEU A 452 27.11 -14.11 -8.08
C LEU A 452 28.08 -13.44 -9.05
N GLN A 453 27.73 -12.27 -9.57
CA GLN A 453 28.69 -11.44 -10.30
C GLN A 453 29.81 -11.09 -9.34
N GLU A 454 31.04 -11.06 -9.85
CA GLU A 454 32.23 -10.73 -9.09
C GLU A 454 32.03 -9.46 -8.25
N PRO A 455 32.63 -9.39 -7.04
CA PRO A 455 32.47 -8.26 -6.15
C PRO A 455 32.86 -6.97 -6.87
N VAL A 456 31.87 -6.13 -7.15
CA VAL A 456 32.03 -4.78 -7.69
C VAL A 456 33.01 -4.03 -6.78
N SER A 457 34.07 -3.47 -7.36
CA SER A 457 35.12 -2.83 -6.57
C SER A 457 34.55 -1.72 -5.67
N LYS A 458 35.10 -1.56 -4.45
CA LYS A 458 34.66 -0.51 -3.50
C LYS A 458 34.64 0.89 -4.10
N GLU A 459 35.47 1.14 -5.12
CA GLU A 459 35.54 2.40 -5.84
C GLU A 459 34.33 2.60 -6.78
N ILE A 460 33.89 1.56 -7.48
CA ILE A 460 32.69 1.61 -8.34
C ILE A 460 31.45 1.84 -7.47
N MET A 461 31.33 1.14 -6.33
CA MET A 461 30.26 1.35 -5.36
C MET A 461 30.21 2.79 -4.86
N ARG A 462 31.37 3.36 -4.49
CA ARG A 462 31.48 4.74 -4.02
C ARG A 462 31.09 5.76 -5.10
N ARG A 463 31.46 5.51 -6.36
CA ARG A 463 31.07 6.37 -7.49
C ARG A 463 29.57 6.33 -7.76
N ARG A 464 28.95 5.14 -7.69
CA ARG A 464 27.49 4.99 -7.81
C ARG A 464 26.76 5.70 -6.68
N GLU A 465 27.24 5.58 -5.45
CA GLU A 465 26.65 6.25 -4.28
C GLU A 465 26.73 7.78 -4.39
N LEU A 466 27.87 8.33 -4.82
CA LEU A 466 28.05 9.77 -5.03
C LEU A 466 27.13 10.30 -6.15
N GLU A 467 27.01 9.54 -7.24
CA GLU A 467 26.18 9.86 -8.39
C GLU A 467 24.67 9.81 -8.04
N ASN A 468 24.24 8.80 -7.28
CA ASN A 468 22.89 8.70 -6.73
C ASN A 468 22.59 9.89 -5.79
N GLN A 469 23.52 10.25 -4.91
CA GLN A 469 23.35 11.37 -3.98
C GLN A 469 23.25 12.71 -4.73
N GLN A 470 24.04 12.90 -5.78
CA GLN A 470 23.97 14.09 -6.64
C GLN A 470 22.61 14.16 -7.36
N HIS A 471 22.14 13.03 -7.88
CA HIS A 471 20.84 12.94 -8.54
C HIS A 471 19.69 13.31 -7.60
N GLU A 472 19.68 12.76 -6.39
CA GLU A 472 18.67 13.06 -5.37
C GLU A 472 18.66 14.55 -4.98
N ASN A 473 19.84 15.15 -4.77
CA ASN A 473 19.95 16.58 -4.45
C ASN A 473 19.40 17.46 -5.58
N ASN A 474 19.66 17.09 -6.84
CA ASN A 474 19.16 17.82 -8.00
C ASN A 474 17.61 17.73 -8.10
N LEU A 475 17.04 16.55 -7.90
CA LEU A 475 15.58 16.36 -7.90
C LEU A 475 14.89 17.05 -6.71
N GLN A 476 15.49 17.00 -5.52
CA GLN A 476 14.97 17.71 -4.34
C GLN A 476 14.98 19.23 -4.56
N SER A 477 16.03 19.77 -5.16
CA SER A 477 16.09 21.20 -5.51
C SER A 477 14.99 21.61 -6.49
N LEU A 478 14.75 20.81 -7.54
CA LEU A 478 13.68 21.07 -8.52
C LEU A 478 12.28 20.94 -7.90
N ASN A 479 12.08 19.97 -7.02
CA ASN A 479 10.84 19.85 -6.25
C ASN A 479 10.62 21.04 -5.31
N GLN A 480 11.68 21.52 -4.64
CA GLN A 480 11.59 22.71 -3.81
C GLN A 480 11.24 23.96 -4.64
N GLN A 481 11.75 24.06 -5.87
CA GLN A 481 11.38 25.14 -6.80
C GLN A 481 9.90 25.05 -7.20
N ASN A 482 9.36 23.84 -7.43
CA ASN A 482 7.93 23.66 -7.69
C ASN A 482 7.05 24.05 -6.50
N ILE A 483 7.47 23.72 -5.27
CA ILE A 483 6.80 24.13 -4.03
C ILE A 483 6.81 25.66 -3.90
N ASN A 484 7.95 26.29 -4.15
CA ASN A 484 8.09 27.75 -4.09
C ASN A 484 7.23 28.43 -5.18
N ALA A 485 7.20 27.89 -6.41
CA ALA A 485 6.35 28.41 -7.48
C ALA A 485 4.86 28.32 -7.11
N ARG A 486 4.44 27.20 -6.49
CA ARG A 486 3.06 27.03 -6.00
C ARG A 486 2.72 28.02 -4.90
N LYS A 487 3.63 28.25 -3.95
CA LYS A 487 3.46 29.23 -2.88
C LYS A 487 3.30 30.64 -3.44
N ARG A 488 4.17 31.04 -4.37
CA ARG A 488 4.09 32.34 -5.07
C ARG A 488 2.78 32.51 -5.84
N TYR A 489 2.26 31.44 -6.46
CA TYR A 489 0.96 31.47 -7.14
C TYR A 489 -0.20 31.65 -6.15
N GLN A 490 -0.18 30.91 -5.03
CA GLN A 490 -1.19 31.01 -3.98
C GLN A 490 -1.20 32.38 -3.27
N GLU A 491 -0.03 33.01 -3.15
CA GLU A 491 0.15 34.35 -2.59
C GLU A 491 -0.14 35.47 -3.61
N GLY A 492 -0.52 35.14 -4.84
CA GLY A 492 -0.82 36.11 -5.90
C GLY A 492 0.40 36.82 -6.48
N GLN A 493 1.62 36.34 -6.19
CA GLN A 493 2.88 36.93 -6.66
C GLN A 493 3.22 36.56 -8.11
N ILE A 494 2.63 35.50 -8.65
CA ILE A 494 2.76 35.11 -10.07
C ILE A 494 1.38 34.70 -10.63
N ASN A 495 1.18 34.89 -11.93
CA ASN A 495 -0.05 34.49 -12.61
C ASN A 495 -0.05 33.00 -13.00
N ALA A 496 -1.19 32.48 -13.45
CA ALA A 496 -1.35 31.06 -13.80
C ALA A 496 -0.45 30.62 -14.96
N GLN A 497 -0.19 31.52 -15.93
CA GLN A 497 0.70 31.24 -17.06
C GLN A 497 2.14 31.07 -16.58
N SER A 498 2.66 32.01 -15.79
CA SER A 498 4.01 31.93 -15.23
C SER A 498 4.19 30.75 -14.27
N TYR A 499 3.13 30.36 -13.54
CA TYR A 499 3.14 29.15 -12.73
C TYR A 499 3.23 27.89 -13.60
N GLY A 500 2.43 27.81 -14.67
CA GLY A 500 2.46 26.72 -15.63
C GLY A 500 3.79 26.58 -16.36
N GLU A 501 4.41 27.71 -16.74
CA GLU A 501 5.74 27.75 -17.36
C GLU A 501 6.82 27.26 -16.40
N ALA A 502 6.79 27.69 -15.12
CA ALA A 502 7.75 27.25 -14.11
C ALA A 502 7.67 25.72 -13.85
N LEU A 503 6.46 25.17 -13.78
CA LEU A 503 6.28 23.71 -13.64
C LEU A 503 6.77 22.96 -14.87
N ARG A 504 6.51 23.49 -16.07
CA ARG A 504 6.95 22.88 -17.33
C ARG A 504 8.46 22.87 -17.48
N ASP A 505 9.12 23.99 -17.15
CA ASP A 505 10.58 24.10 -17.19
C ASP A 505 11.23 23.15 -16.18
N ASN A 506 10.71 23.10 -14.94
CA ASN A 506 11.20 22.14 -13.94
C ASN A 506 10.96 20.69 -14.36
N SER A 507 9.83 20.37 -14.99
CA SER A 507 9.58 19.04 -15.55
C SER A 507 10.59 18.64 -16.62
N LEU A 508 10.98 19.58 -17.50
CA LEU A 508 12.02 19.34 -18.51
C LEU A 508 13.39 19.13 -17.86
N ARG A 509 13.73 19.92 -16.85
CA ARG A 509 14.98 19.79 -16.10
C ARG A 509 15.06 18.48 -15.31
N MET A 510 13.95 18.04 -14.72
CA MET A 510 13.88 16.73 -14.06
C MET A 510 14.10 15.61 -15.07
N SER A 511 13.47 15.69 -16.25
CA SER A 511 13.68 14.72 -17.33
C SER A 511 15.15 14.70 -17.80
N ALA A 512 15.77 15.86 -17.97
CA ALA A 512 17.18 15.96 -18.36
C ALA A 512 18.12 15.41 -17.28
N GLU A 513 17.81 15.66 -16.00
CA GLU A 513 18.55 15.13 -14.86
C GLU A 513 18.44 13.60 -14.77
N HIS A 514 17.28 13.01 -15.04
CA HIS A 514 17.13 11.55 -15.14
C HIS A 514 17.97 10.96 -16.28
N GLN A 515 17.98 11.60 -17.46
CA GLN A 515 18.81 11.15 -18.58
C GLN A 515 20.31 11.26 -18.27
N ARG A 516 20.73 12.36 -17.63
CA ARG A 516 22.11 12.55 -17.17
C ARG A 516 22.52 11.45 -16.19
N HIS A 517 21.68 11.18 -15.19
CA HIS A 517 21.94 10.18 -14.17
C HIS A 517 22.04 8.76 -14.77
N ALA A 518 21.13 8.39 -15.66
CA ALA A 518 21.18 7.11 -16.37
C ALA A 518 22.48 6.95 -17.17
N ALA A 519 22.91 8.00 -17.89
CA ALA A 519 24.17 8.00 -18.63
C ALA A 519 25.39 7.89 -17.70
N ALA A 520 25.37 8.58 -16.56
CA ALA A 520 26.44 8.53 -15.57
C ALA A 520 26.54 7.13 -14.91
N MET A 521 25.41 6.52 -14.56
CA MET A 521 25.35 5.17 -14.01
C MET A 521 25.83 4.12 -15.00
N ALA A 522 25.53 4.28 -16.30
CA ALA A 522 26.04 3.41 -17.37
C ALA A 522 27.55 3.55 -17.60
N ALA A 523 28.13 4.72 -17.30
CA ALA A 523 29.56 4.99 -17.45
C ALA A 523 30.40 4.48 -16.26
N ILE A 524 29.79 4.25 -15.09
CA ILE A 524 30.45 3.71 -13.90
C ILE A 524 30.56 2.17 -14.04
N LYS A 525 31.63 1.73 -14.71
CA LYS A 525 32.02 0.32 -14.90
C LYS A 525 33.00 -0.18 -13.85
#